data_AF-A0AAV4BTF8-F1
#
_entry.id   AF-A0AAV4BTF8-F1
#
_cell.length_a   1.000
_cell.length_b   1.000
_cell.length_c   1.000
_cell.angle_alpha   90.00
_cell.angle_beta   90.00
_cell.angle_gamma   90.00
#
_symmetry.space_group_name_H-M   'P 1'
#
loop_
_entity.id
_entity.type
_entity.pdbx_description
1 polymer ?
#
loop_
_entity_poly.entity_id
_entity_poly.type
_entity_poly.pdbx_seq_one_letter_code
_entity_poly.pdbx_strand_id
1 'polypeptide(L)'
;MFLHYIGPDALKVYNTFNLPEDDTTKLEDIVTKFEDFIIGETNETYERYKFNQRNQLPEELTDQFLTALKTLSSTCNFCDCMKESLLRDRLVTGIRNPETRKKLLERRKLTLQDAVDICRATESSASQIKDMDHRSIRRSITKPLPKSETWRLTLNRPMTGSMQSKAQ
;
A
#
# COMPACT_ATOMS: atom_id res chain seq x y z
N MET A 1 15.69 -41.61 -5.69
CA MET A 1 15.59 -40.75 -6.90
C MET A 1 15.79 -39.26 -6.61
N PHE A 2 15.14 -38.68 -5.59
CA PHE A 2 15.25 -37.25 -5.24
C PHE A 2 16.70 -36.73 -5.12
N LEU A 3 17.55 -37.45 -4.38
CA LEU A 3 18.93 -37.03 -4.10
C LEU A 3 19.85 -36.97 -5.34
N HIS A 4 19.50 -37.69 -6.42
CA HIS A 4 20.27 -37.66 -7.67
C HIS A 4 19.94 -36.42 -8.53
N TYR A 5 18.82 -35.74 -8.25
CA TYR A 5 18.34 -34.58 -9.01
C TYR A 5 18.63 -33.24 -8.32
N ILE A 6 18.97 -33.25 -7.03
CA ILE A 6 19.08 -32.03 -6.21
C ILE A 6 20.39 -31.24 -6.45
N GLY A 7 21.31 -31.80 -7.22
CA GLY A 7 22.58 -31.16 -7.59
C GLY A 7 23.64 -31.20 -6.48
N PRO A 8 24.91 -30.96 -6.83
CA PRO A 8 26.04 -31.19 -5.93
C PRO A 8 26.06 -30.28 -4.70
N ASP A 9 25.52 -29.06 -4.79
CA ASP A 9 25.53 -28.12 -3.67
C ASP A 9 24.46 -28.45 -2.63
N ALA A 10 23.26 -28.83 -3.06
CA ALA A 10 22.25 -29.32 -2.13
C ALA A 10 22.64 -30.69 -1.55
N LEU A 11 23.38 -31.53 -2.28
CA LEU A 11 23.92 -32.79 -1.74
C LEU A 11 24.87 -32.55 -0.56
N LYS A 12 25.73 -31.52 -0.63
CA LYS A 12 26.62 -31.14 0.49
C LYS A 12 25.81 -30.77 1.73
N VAL A 13 24.73 -30.02 1.55
CA VAL A 13 23.79 -29.62 2.62
C VAL A 13 23.11 -30.83 3.23
N TYR A 14 22.59 -31.75 2.41
CA TYR A 14 21.98 -32.98 2.88
C TYR A 14 22.92 -33.78 3.80
N ASN A 15 24.20 -33.89 3.42
CA ASN A 15 25.21 -34.60 4.20
C ASN A 15 25.55 -33.93 5.55
N THR A 16 25.09 -32.70 5.80
CA THR A 16 25.19 -32.06 7.12
C THR A 16 24.02 -32.41 8.05
N PHE A 17 22.95 -32.99 7.51
CA PHE A 17 21.79 -33.37 8.32
C PHE A 17 22.12 -34.65 9.09
N ASN A 18 22.01 -34.58 10.41
CA ASN A 18 22.27 -35.71 11.30
C ASN A 18 21.05 -36.64 11.34
N LEU A 19 20.68 -37.20 10.17
CA LEU A 19 19.53 -38.09 10.00
C LEU A 19 19.90 -39.53 10.38
N PRO A 20 18.99 -40.30 11.00
CA PRO A 20 19.22 -41.71 11.25
C PRO A 20 19.36 -42.48 9.93
N GLU A 21 20.39 -43.33 9.81
CA GLU A 21 20.67 -44.15 8.62
C GLU A 21 19.62 -45.25 8.35
N ASP A 22 18.52 -45.26 9.11
CA ASP A 22 17.48 -46.26 8.97
C ASP A 22 16.51 -45.88 7.84
N ASP A 23 15.94 -46.90 7.18
CA ASP A 23 15.01 -46.79 6.02
C ASP A 23 13.67 -46.08 6.36
N THR A 24 13.59 -45.46 7.53
CA THR A 24 12.45 -44.69 8.04
C THR A 24 12.48 -43.21 7.64
N THR A 25 13.59 -42.71 7.09
CA THR A 25 13.72 -41.31 6.66
C THR A 25 12.81 -41.04 5.46
N LYS A 26 11.70 -40.33 5.69
CA LYS A 26 10.76 -39.99 4.63
C LYS A 26 11.28 -38.80 3.82
N LEU A 27 10.87 -38.74 2.56
CA LEU A 27 11.13 -37.58 1.71
C LEU A 27 10.62 -36.27 2.36
N GLU A 28 9.51 -36.34 3.08
CA GLU A 28 8.91 -35.25 3.85
C GLU A 28 9.89 -34.69 4.90
N ASP A 29 10.59 -35.55 5.63
CA ASP A 29 11.56 -35.14 6.65
C ASP A 29 12.80 -34.48 6.02
N ILE A 30 13.23 -34.99 4.86
CA ILE A 30 14.34 -34.43 4.09
C ILE A 30 13.98 -33.05 3.56
N VAL A 31 12.79 -32.89 2.98
CA VAL A 31 12.29 -31.58 2.51
C VAL A 31 12.18 -30.62 3.68
N THR A 32 11.65 -31.04 4.83
CA THR A 32 11.57 -30.21 6.04
C THR A 32 12.95 -29.75 6.50
N LYS A 33 13.95 -30.64 6.51
CA LYS A 33 15.34 -30.25 6.87
C LYS A 33 15.99 -29.32 5.87
N PHE A 34 15.68 -29.49 4.58
CA PHE A 34 16.10 -28.54 3.55
C PHE A 34 15.41 -27.20 3.70
N GLU A 35 14.12 -27.17 4.04
CA GLU A 35 13.40 -25.94 4.39
C GLU A 35 14.08 -25.28 5.59
N ASP A 36 14.29 -25.98 6.70
CA ASP A 36 14.99 -25.49 7.89
C ASP A 36 16.38 -24.90 7.55
N PHE A 37 17.14 -25.58 6.68
CA PHE A 37 18.49 -25.17 6.30
C PHE A 37 18.51 -23.98 5.33
N ILE A 38 17.67 -24.00 4.30
CA ILE A 38 17.62 -22.98 3.24
C ILE A 38 16.98 -21.70 3.77
N ILE A 39 15.94 -21.83 4.58
CA ILE A 39 15.31 -20.71 5.29
C ILE A 39 16.29 -20.18 6.35
N GLY A 40 17.17 -21.03 6.89
CA GLY A 40 18.00 -20.74 8.05
C GLY A 40 17.14 -20.39 9.26
N GLU A 41 17.74 -20.05 10.40
CA GLU A 41 17.03 -19.27 11.41
C GLU A 41 16.73 -17.89 10.80
N THR A 42 15.64 -17.79 10.03
CA THR A 42 15.05 -16.48 9.78
C THR A 42 14.84 -15.90 11.16
N ASN A 43 15.52 -14.80 11.48
CA ASN A 43 15.41 -14.22 12.80
C ASN A 43 13.98 -13.70 12.95
N GLU A 44 13.08 -14.54 13.45
CA GLU A 44 11.65 -14.25 13.52
C GLU A 44 11.41 -12.96 14.30
N THR A 45 12.24 -12.70 15.31
CA THR A 45 12.21 -11.48 16.10
C THR A 45 12.49 -10.27 15.22
N TYR A 46 13.48 -10.34 14.33
CA TYR A 46 13.80 -9.28 13.38
C TYR A 46 12.72 -9.12 12.30
N GLU A 47 12.15 -10.20 11.77
CA GLU A 47 11.05 -10.15 10.80
C GLU A 47 9.80 -9.50 11.42
N ARG A 48 9.44 -9.93 12.63
CA ARG A 48 8.34 -9.33 13.41
C ARG A 48 8.62 -7.88 13.76
N TYR A 49 9.88 -7.51 14.01
CA TYR A 49 10.28 -6.11 14.18
C TYR A 49 10.01 -5.30 12.89
N LYS A 50 10.43 -5.79 11.72
CA LYS A 50 10.15 -5.13 10.43
C LYS A 50 8.65 -4.98 10.18
N PHE A 51 7.87 -6.04 10.43
CA PHE A 51 6.42 -6.01 10.33
C PHE A 51 5.83 -4.94 11.26
N ASN A 52 6.24 -4.90 12.53
CA ASN A 52 5.71 -3.96 13.51
C ASN A 52 6.14 -2.51 13.31
N GLN A 53 7.29 -2.27 12.69
CA GLN A 53 7.78 -0.93 12.35
C GLN A 53 7.17 -0.38 11.06
N ARG A 54 6.49 -1.22 10.27
CA ARG A 54 5.91 -0.80 9.01
C ARG A 54 4.69 0.09 9.23
N ASN A 55 4.81 1.35 8.80
CA ASN A 55 3.74 2.35 8.79
C ASN A 55 3.46 2.81 7.36
N GLN A 56 2.23 3.21 7.05
CA GLN A 56 1.82 3.69 5.73
C GLN A 56 2.67 4.89 5.29
N LEU A 57 3.25 4.79 4.09
CA LEU A 57 4.09 5.83 3.51
C LEU A 57 3.24 7.03 3.08
N PRO A 58 3.84 8.23 2.88
CA PRO A 58 3.14 9.34 2.24
C PRO A 58 2.60 8.90 0.88
N GLU A 59 1.33 9.24 0.60
CA GLU A 59 0.62 8.93 -0.66
C GLU A 59 0.46 7.43 -1.00
N GLU A 60 0.87 6.53 -0.11
CA GLU A 60 0.62 5.10 -0.26
C GLU A 60 -0.87 4.79 -0.04
N LEU A 61 -1.49 4.09 -0.98
CA LEU A 61 -2.88 3.65 -0.88
C LEU A 61 -3.02 2.48 0.10
N THR A 62 -4.20 2.33 0.69
CA THR A 62 -4.51 1.26 1.64
C THR A 62 -4.18 -0.13 1.10
N ASP A 63 -4.48 -0.41 -0.17
CA ASP A 63 -4.24 -1.71 -0.78
C ASP A 63 -2.75 -2.02 -0.95
N GLN A 64 -1.95 -0.99 -1.26
CA GLN A 64 -0.49 -1.12 -1.35
C GLN A 64 0.10 -1.40 0.03
N PHE A 65 -0.36 -0.65 1.05
CA PHE A 65 0.07 -0.83 2.42
C PHE A 65 -0.27 -2.23 2.95
N LEU A 66 -1.51 -2.69 2.75
CA LEU A 66 -1.93 -4.03 3.15
C LEU A 66 -1.13 -5.13 2.44
N THR A 67 -0.84 -4.95 1.15
CA THR A 67 0.01 -5.89 0.39
C THR A 67 1.40 -5.97 0.99
N ALA A 68 2.02 -4.84 1.32
CA ALA A 68 3.32 -4.81 1.99
C ALA A 68 3.29 -5.50 3.36
N LEU A 69 2.22 -5.31 4.15
CA LEU A 69 2.04 -6.00 5.43
C LEU A 69 1.92 -7.52 5.26
N LYS A 70 1.18 -8.00 4.24
CA LYS A 70 1.06 -9.43 3.92
C LYS A 70 2.38 -10.04 3.49
N THR A 71 3.18 -9.32 2.71
CA THR A 71 4.53 -9.77 2.32
C THR A 71 5.42 -9.91 3.55
N LEU A 72 5.44 -8.91 4.44
CA LEU A 72 6.26 -8.96 5.66
C LEU A 72 5.78 -10.03 6.66
N SER A 73 4.47 -10.30 6.73
CA SER A 73 3.96 -11.32 7.65
C SER A 73 4.29 -12.75 7.23
N SER A 74 4.63 -12.99 5.96
CA SER A 74 4.95 -14.33 5.43
C SER A 74 6.18 -14.97 6.08
N THR A 75 7.15 -14.15 6.50
CA THR A 75 8.40 -14.58 7.16
C THR A 75 8.35 -14.46 8.69
N CYS A 76 7.22 -14.02 9.26
CA CYS A 76 7.09 -13.79 10.70
C CYS A 76 6.71 -15.04 11.51
N ASN A 77 6.45 -16.17 10.85
CA ASN A 77 5.96 -17.41 11.46
C ASN A 77 4.75 -17.18 12.40
N PHE A 78 3.77 -16.40 11.94
CA PHE A 78 2.52 -16.20 12.68
C PHE A 78 1.58 -17.38 12.47
N CYS A 79 0.89 -17.83 13.54
CA CYS A 79 -0.19 -18.81 13.42
C CYS A 79 -1.24 -18.33 12.41
N ASP A 80 -1.67 -19.21 11.51
CA ASP A 80 -2.74 -18.91 10.54
C ASP A 80 -4.01 -18.39 11.22
N CYS A 81 -4.32 -18.95 12.39
CA CYS A 81 -5.43 -18.54 13.23
C CYS A 81 -5.42 -17.05 13.66
N MET A 82 -4.24 -16.42 13.65
CA MET A 82 -4.03 -15.04 14.09
C MET A 82 -3.55 -14.11 12.97
N LYS A 83 -3.27 -14.61 11.76
CA LYS A 83 -2.74 -13.79 10.66
C LYS A 83 -3.65 -12.61 10.34
N GLU A 84 -4.95 -12.82 10.26
CA GLU A 84 -5.90 -11.74 9.95
C GLU A 84 -6.00 -10.70 11.07
N SER A 85 -6.01 -11.13 12.34
CA SER A 85 -6.09 -10.22 13.48
C SER A 85 -4.82 -9.37 13.60
N LEU A 86 -3.65 -9.97 13.38
CA LEU A 86 -2.35 -9.27 13.37
C LEU A 86 -2.25 -8.26 12.23
N LEU A 87 -2.70 -8.63 11.02
CA LEU A 87 -2.75 -7.71 9.88
C LEU A 87 -3.69 -6.54 10.15
N ARG A 88 -4.87 -6.81 10.73
CA ARG A 88 -5.83 -5.76 11.12
C ARG A 88 -5.20 -4.81 12.14
N ASP A 89 -4.62 -5.34 13.20
CA ASP A 89 -4.06 -4.53 14.28
C ASP A 89 -2.90 -3.66 13.77
N ARG A 90 -2.06 -4.22 12.90
CA ARG A 90 -0.97 -3.48 12.25
C ARG A 90 -1.46 -2.43 11.26
N LEU A 91 -2.52 -2.73 10.49
CA LEU A 91 -3.18 -1.79 9.59
C LEU A 91 -3.71 -0.58 10.38
N VAL A 92 -4.47 -0.82 11.47
CA VAL A 92 -5.05 0.24 12.30
C VAL A 92 -3.96 1.13 12.92
N THR A 93 -2.95 0.51 13.52
CA THR A 93 -1.88 1.25 14.21
C THR A 93 -0.92 1.92 13.23
N GLY A 94 -0.72 1.35 12.04
CA GLY A 94 0.20 1.85 11.01
C GLY A 94 -0.42 2.78 9.96
N ILE A 95 -1.75 2.94 9.91
CA ILE A 95 -2.41 3.90 9.01
C ILE A 95 -1.91 5.31 9.29
N ARG A 96 -1.65 6.11 8.24
CA ARG A 96 -1.07 7.46 8.41
C ARG A 96 -2.09 8.49 8.88
N ASN A 97 -3.33 8.39 8.41
CA ASN A 97 -4.36 9.38 8.67
C ASN A 97 -4.99 9.19 10.08
N PRO A 98 -4.83 10.14 11.02
CA PRO A 98 -5.33 10.00 12.39
C PRO A 98 -6.86 9.94 12.48
N GLU A 99 -7.58 10.64 11.61
CA GLU A 99 -9.05 10.59 11.57
C GLU A 99 -9.55 9.23 11.08
N THR A 100 -8.83 8.62 10.13
CA THR A 100 -9.13 7.24 9.69
C THR A 100 -8.87 6.26 10.82
N ARG A 101 -7.74 6.41 11.53
CA ARG A 101 -7.42 5.59 12.71
C ARG A 101 -8.50 5.69 13.78
N LYS A 102 -8.99 6.90 14.08
CA LYS A 102 -10.07 7.12 15.04
C LYS A 102 -11.34 6.35 14.65
N LYS A 103 -11.79 6.48 13.38
CA LYS A 103 -12.97 5.75 12.87
C LYS A 103 -12.84 4.23 12.92
N LEU A 104 -11.62 3.71 12.78
CA LEU A 104 -11.34 2.28 12.93
C LEU A 104 -11.50 1.85 14.40
N LEU A 105 -10.93 2.61 15.33
CA LEU A 105 -10.97 2.32 16.78
C LEU A 105 -12.36 2.47 17.41
N GLU A 106 -13.27 3.24 16.79
CA GLU A 106 -14.67 3.35 17.22
C GLU A 106 -15.48 2.06 17.01
N ARG A 107 -15.03 1.15 16.14
CA ARG A 107 -15.71 -0.13 15.88
C ARG A 107 -15.31 -1.20 16.88
N ARG A 108 -16.27 -1.62 17.71
CA ARG A 108 -16.07 -2.66 18.76
C ARG A 108 -15.64 -4.04 18.25
N LYS A 109 -16.18 -4.47 17.10
CA LYS A 109 -15.87 -5.76 16.47
C LYS A 109 -15.35 -5.52 15.06
N LEU A 110 -14.14 -4.99 14.96
CA LEU A 110 -13.50 -4.69 13.69
C LEU A 110 -12.88 -5.96 13.09
N THR A 111 -13.28 -6.32 11.87
CA THR A 111 -12.59 -7.33 11.06
C THR A 111 -11.53 -6.68 10.16
N LEU A 112 -10.61 -7.48 9.59
CA LEU A 112 -9.64 -6.98 8.61
C LEU A 112 -10.35 -6.40 7.38
N GLN A 113 -11.39 -7.08 6.90
CA GLN A 113 -12.17 -6.63 5.74
C GLN A 113 -12.85 -5.28 6.02
N ASP A 114 -13.51 -5.14 7.18
CA ASP A 114 -14.11 -3.87 7.58
C ASP A 114 -13.08 -2.74 7.61
N ALA A 115 -11.89 -3.02 8.19
CA ALA A 115 -10.82 -2.05 8.30
C ALA A 115 -10.38 -1.54 6.92
N VAL A 116 -10.22 -2.44 5.96
CA VAL A 116 -9.86 -2.10 4.57
C VAL A 116 -10.95 -1.25 3.92
N ASP A 117 -12.22 -1.63 4.07
CA ASP A 117 -13.34 -0.92 3.44
C ASP A 117 -13.49 0.50 3.98
N ILE A 118 -13.25 0.72 5.28
CA ILE A 118 -13.25 2.04 5.91
C ILE A 118 -12.13 2.92 5.36
N CYS A 119 -10.94 2.35 5.21
CA CYS A 119 -9.79 3.09 4.69
C CYS A 119 -10.02 3.48 3.22
N ARG A 120 -10.46 2.54 2.37
CA ARG A 120 -10.81 2.80 0.96
C ARG A 120 -11.93 3.83 0.82
N ALA A 121 -12.97 3.75 1.65
CA ALA A 121 -14.05 4.72 1.65
C ALA A 121 -13.56 6.12 2.02
N THR A 122 -12.61 6.22 2.96
CA THR A 122 -12.01 7.50 3.37
C THR A 122 -11.12 8.08 2.28
N GLU A 123 -10.30 7.27 1.63
CA GLU A 123 -9.47 7.67 0.48
C GLU A 123 -10.34 8.17 -0.68
N SER A 124 -11.38 7.41 -1.03
CA SER A 124 -12.32 7.77 -2.10
C SER A 124 -13.06 9.07 -1.79
N SER A 125 -13.56 9.21 -0.56
CA SER A 125 -14.25 10.44 -0.12
C SER A 125 -13.33 11.66 -0.18
N ALA A 126 -12.06 11.50 0.24
CA ALA A 126 -11.08 12.58 0.17
C ALA A 126 -10.78 12.99 -1.29
N SER A 127 -10.69 12.03 -2.21
CA SER A 127 -10.55 12.32 -3.64
C SER A 127 -11.76 13.05 -4.20
N GLN A 128 -12.97 12.57 -3.89
CA GLN A 128 -14.22 13.17 -4.37
C GLN A 128 -14.40 14.61 -3.87
N ILE A 129 -14.07 14.89 -2.60
CA ILE A 129 -14.13 16.24 -2.03
C ILE A 129 -13.16 17.18 -2.76
N LYS A 130 -11.91 16.75 -2.99
CA LYS A 130 -10.94 17.53 -3.77
C LYS A 130 -11.45 17.86 -5.18
N ASP A 131 -12.08 16.89 -5.84
CA ASP A 131 -12.68 17.10 -7.16
C ASP A 131 -13.86 18.08 -7.12
N MET A 132 -14.69 18.03 -6.08
CA MET A 132 -15.80 18.97 -5.87
C MET A 132 -15.29 20.40 -5.68
N ASP A 133 -14.25 20.58 -4.87
CA ASP A 133 -13.63 21.89 -4.62
C ASP A 133 -13.03 22.48 -5.90
N HIS A 134 -12.28 21.68 -6.65
CA HIS A 134 -11.71 22.12 -7.93
C HIS A 134 -12.80 22.49 -8.95
N ARG A 135 -13.92 21.76 -8.99
CA ARG A 135 -15.09 22.09 -9.83
C ARG A 135 -15.77 23.40 -9.39
N SER A 136 -15.85 23.66 -8.08
CA SER A 136 -16.41 24.91 -7.54
C SER A 136 -15.56 26.13 -7.93
N ILE A 137 -14.23 26.01 -7.83
CA ILE A 137 -13.29 27.04 -8.26
C ILE A 137 -13.44 27.32 -9.77
N ARG A 138 -13.44 26.27 -10.60
CA ARG A 138 -13.62 26.42 -12.06
C ARG A 138 -14.92 27.16 -12.41
N ARG A 139 -16.04 26.79 -11.79
CA ARG A 139 -17.32 27.48 -12.00
C ARG A 139 -17.28 28.97 -11.66
N SER A 140 -16.47 29.36 -10.67
CA SER A 140 -16.35 30.75 -10.25
C SER A 140 -15.53 31.59 -11.24
N ILE A 141 -14.51 30.99 -11.86
CA ILE A 141 -13.66 31.63 -12.88
C ILE A 141 -14.40 31.77 -14.22
N THR A 142 -15.21 30.79 -14.60
CA THR A 142 -15.93 30.80 -15.89
C THR A 142 -17.24 31.60 -15.86
N LYS A 143 -17.61 32.20 -14.72
CA LYS A 143 -18.79 33.07 -14.68
C LYS A 143 -18.49 34.32 -15.54
N PRO A 144 -19.29 34.57 -16.60
CA PRO A 144 -19.15 35.82 -17.35
C PRO A 144 -19.36 36.99 -16.38
N LEU A 145 -18.52 38.03 -16.51
CA LEU A 145 -18.64 39.25 -15.71
C LEU A 145 -20.08 39.78 -15.77
N PRO A 146 -20.63 40.30 -14.65
CA PRO A 146 -21.94 40.94 -14.64
C PRO A 146 -22.02 41.98 -15.76
N LYS A 147 -23.16 42.06 -16.47
CA LYS A 147 -23.37 43.05 -17.55
C LYS A 147 -23.12 44.50 -17.10
N SER A 148 -23.21 44.79 -15.80
CA SER A 148 -22.87 46.09 -15.20
C SER A 148 -21.38 46.41 -15.13
N GLU A 149 -20.50 45.43 -15.34
CA GLU A 149 -19.03 45.57 -15.23
C GLU A 149 -18.27 45.27 -16.52
N THR A 150 -18.97 44.86 -17.58
CA THR A 150 -18.35 44.53 -18.88
C THR A 150 -17.63 45.71 -19.54
N TRP A 151 -17.96 46.95 -19.15
CA TRP A 151 -17.29 48.17 -19.61
C TRP A 151 -15.81 48.25 -19.19
N ARG A 152 -15.39 47.56 -18.12
CA ARG A 152 -13.99 47.53 -17.68
C ARG A 152 -13.07 46.82 -18.67
N LEU A 153 -13.59 45.86 -19.44
CA LEU A 153 -12.83 45.13 -20.46
C LEU A 153 -12.69 45.91 -21.77
N THR A 154 -13.63 46.82 -22.06
CA THR A 154 -13.58 47.67 -23.26
C THR A 154 -12.65 48.86 -23.13
N LEU A 155 -12.31 49.28 -21.89
CA LEU A 155 -11.46 50.45 -21.62
C LEU A 155 -9.95 50.16 -21.62
N ASN A 156 -9.53 48.90 -21.47
CA ASN A 156 -8.10 48.51 -21.45
C ASN A 156 -7.62 47.86 -22.75
N ARG A 157 -8.39 47.96 -23.85
CA ARG A 157 -7.99 47.39 -25.14
C ARG A 157 -7.00 48.36 -25.82
N PRO A 158 -5.72 47.98 -26.04
CA PRO A 158 -4.77 48.87 -26.69
C PRO A 158 -5.25 49.14 -28.12
N MET A 159 -5.40 50.41 -28.49
CA MET A 159 -5.65 50.80 -29.88
C MET A 159 -4.37 50.58 -30.69
N THR A 160 -4.18 49.36 -31.22
CA THR A 160 -3.24 49.17 -32.33
C THR A 160 -3.93 49.65 -33.60
N GLY A 161 -3.81 50.95 -33.84
CA GLY A 161 -4.36 51.63 -35.00
C GLY A 161 -3.70 51.17 -36.31
N SER A 162 -4.50 50.68 -37.24
CA SER A 162 -4.13 50.59 -38.65
C SER A 162 -4.45 51.92 -39.33
N MET A 163 -3.46 52.81 -39.45
CA MET A 163 -3.57 53.98 -40.33
C MET A 163 -3.39 53.53 -41.79
N GLN A 164 -4.49 53.40 -42.52
CA GLN A 164 -4.49 53.61 -43.96
C GLN A 164 -4.78 55.09 -44.22
N SER A 165 -3.80 55.83 -44.72
CA SER A 165 -4.01 57.17 -45.29
C SER A 165 -3.98 57.06 -46.82
N LYS A 166 -5.11 57.38 -47.46
CA LYS A 166 -5.20 57.62 -48.90
C LYS A 166 -5.16 59.13 -49.15
N ALA A 167 -4.29 59.52 -50.09
CA ALA A 167 -4.38 60.62 -51.05
C ALA A 167 -5.26 61.83 -50.71
N GLN A 168 -4.68 63.04 -50.69
CA GLN A 168 -4.48 63.88 -51.89
C GLN A 168 -3.48 65.01 -51.59
#